data_AF-A0A0R3IPM4-F1
#
_entry.id   AF-A0A0R3IPM4-F1
#
_cell.length_a   1.000
_cell.length_b   1.000
_cell.length_c   1.000
_cell.angle_alpha   90.00
_cell.angle_beta   90.00
_cell.angle_gamma   90.00
#
_symmetry.space_group_name_H-M   'P 1'
#
loop_
_entity.id
_entity.type
_entity.pdbx_description
1 polymer ?
#
loop_
_entity_poly.entity_id
_entity_poly.type
_entity_poly.pdbx_seq_one_letter_code
_entity_poly.pdbx_strand_id
1 'polypeptide(L)'
;MADSGSTGRASAKGGRRKARKRAVDLLFEAEARDMTAAAVADERRGLAEAKPDVEPLNPYTVTVAHGVTEHATHIDELISSHLQGWTLARLPAVDRAIMRVAVWELLHAEDVPEVVAVDEAVELAKQLSTDESPAFVNGVLGQLMLVTPHIRGGSASGSAE
;
A
#
# COMPACT_ATOMS: atom_id res chain seq x y z
N MET A 1 -35.23 1.41 -30.18
CA MET A 1 -35.23 0.34 -29.17
C MET A 1 -33.89 0.37 -28.45
N ALA A 2 -33.94 0.33 -27.13
CA ALA A 2 -32.91 0.77 -26.21
C ALA A 2 -31.70 -0.18 -26.07
N ASP A 3 -30.59 0.45 -25.69
CA ASP A 3 -29.57 0.08 -24.69
C ASP A 3 -29.32 -1.40 -24.37
N SER A 4 -28.04 -1.79 -24.35
CA SER A 4 -27.46 -2.68 -23.32
C SER A 4 -25.94 -2.79 -23.47
N GLY A 5 -25.20 -2.51 -22.39
CA GLY A 5 -23.98 -3.28 -22.11
C GLY A 5 -22.77 -2.59 -21.48
N SER A 6 -22.93 -1.53 -20.68
CA SER A 6 -21.85 -1.03 -19.80
C SER A 6 -21.58 -2.01 -18.65
N THR A 7 -20.65 -2.95 -18.81
CA THR A 7 -20.19 -3.86 -17.75
C THR A 7 -18.66 -4.02 -17.78
N GLY A 8 -17.93 -3.14 -17.09
CA GLY A 8 -16.47 -3.29 -16.95
C GLY A 8 -15.81 -2.61 -15.75
N ARG A 9 -16.41 -1.58 -15.14
CA ARG A 9 -15.72 -0.80 -14.08
C ARG A 9 -15.84 -1.33 -12.65
N ALA A 10 -16.79 -2.21 -12.35
CA ALA A 10 -17.07 -2.65 -10.97
C ALA A 10 -16.18 -3.81 -10.48
N SER A 11 -15.57 -4.60 -11.39
CA SER A 11 -14.81 -5.81 -11.03
C SER A 11 -13.38 -5.52 -10.54
N ALA A 12 -12.72 -4.48 -11.07
CA ALA A 12 -11.35 -4.11 -10.66
C ALA A 12 -11.28 -3.47 -9.27
N LYS A 13 -12.30 -2.69 -8.86
CA LYS A 13 -12.34 -2.00 -7.56
C LYS A 13 -12.41 -2.96 -6.37
N GLY A 14 -13.26 -3.99 -6.44
CA GLY A 14 -13.37 -5.00 -5.37
C GLY A 14 -12.11 -5.87 -5.22
N GLY A 15 -11.44 -6.16 -6.34
CA GLY A 15 -10.18 -6.89 -6.35
C GLY A 15 -9.04 -6.14 -5.66
N ARG A 16 -8.89 -4.82 -5.93
CA ARG A 16 -7.82 -4.01 -5.33
C ARG A 16 -7.94 -3.86 -3.82
N ARG A 17 -9.16 -3.70 -3.28
CA ARG A 17 -9.34 -3.61 -1.82
C ARG A 17 -8.88 -4.87 -1.09
N LYS A 18 -9.31 -6.06 -1.55
CA LYS A 18 -8.84 -7.35 -0.99
C LYS A 18 -7.33 -7.50 -1.15
N ALA A 19 -6.77 -7.07 -2.28
CA ALA A 19 -5.33 -7.13 -2.53
C ALA A 19 -4.51 -6.22 -1.62
N ARG A 20 -4.98 -4.99 -1.33
CA ARG A 20 -4.35 -4.07 -0.37
C ARG A 20 -4.37 -4.63 1.04
N LYS A 21 -5.53 -5.11 1.51
CA LYS A 21 -5.62 -5.76 2.81
C LYS A 21 -4.61 -6.90 2.89
N ARG A 22 -4.52 -7.73 1.85
CA ARG A 22 -3.56 -8.83 1.83
C ARG A 22 -2.12 -8.33 1.86
N ALA A 23 -1.79 -7.23 1.17
CA ALA A 23 -0.45 -6.63 1.24
C ALA A 23 -0.14 -6.13 2.66
N VAL A 24 -1.08 -5.47 3.33
CA VAL A 24 -0.95 -5.07 4.74
C VAL A 24 -0.69 -6.30 5.63
N ASP A 25 -1.44 -7.39 5.43
CA ASP A 25 -1.22 -8.64 6.19
C ASP A 25 0.22 -9.17 5.96
N LEU A 26 0.75 -9.10 4.73
CA LEU A 26 2.13 -9.53 4.43
C LEU A 26 3.18 -8.61 5.06
N LEU A 27 2.99 -7.29 5.05
CA LEU A 27 3.91 -6.34 5.67
C LEU A 27 3.93 -6.52 7.20
N PHE A 28 2.78 -6.75 7.81
CA PHE A 28 2.66 -7.04 9.24
C PHE A 28 3.37 -8.35 9.61
N GLU A 29 3.15 -9.42 8.82
CA GLU A 29 3.84 -10.70 9.00
C GLU A 29 5.36 -10.55 8.83
N ALA A 30 5.80 -9.82 7.80
CA ALA A 30 7.20 -9.60 7.51
C ALA A 30 7.92 -8.93 8.68
N GLU A 31 7.30 -7.91 9.28
CA GLU A 31 7.85 -7.25 10.45
C GLU A 31 7.95 -8.18 11.67
N ALA A 32 6.92 -8.97 11.93
CA ALA A 32 6.92 -9.94 13.03
C ALA A 32 7.98 -11.05 12.87
N ARG A 33 8.39 -11.32 11.62
CA ARG A 33 9.39 -12.34 11.25
C ARG A 33 10.78 -11.78 10.97
N ASP A 34 10.98 -10.46 11.07
CA ASP A 34 12.20 -9.76 10.68
C ASP A 34 12.63 -10.09 9.22
N MET A 35 11.66 -9.98 8.32
CA MET A 35 11.80 -10.26 6.88
C MET A 35 11.31 -9.07 6.05
N THR A 36 11.61 -9.07 4.75
CA THR A 36 10.98 -8.13 3.81
C THR A 36 9.61 -8.63 3.37
N ALA A 37 8.72 -7.70 3.01
CA ALA A 37 7.40 -8.06 2.47
C ALA A 37 7.52 -8.85 1.15
N ALA A 38 8.52 -8.54 0.32
CA ALA A 38 8.84 -9.29 -0.89
C ALA A 38 9.18 -10.76 -0.57
N ALA A 39 10.04 -11.01 0.41
CA ALA A 39 10.41 -12.38 0.80
C ALA A 39 9.20 -13.19 1.28
N VAL A 40 8.32 -12.59 2.09
CA VAL A 40 7.08 -13.25 2.52
C VAL A 40 6.15 -13.51 1.32
N ALA A 41 6.03 -12.56 0.38
CA ALA A 41 5.23 -12.75 -0.83
C ALA A 41 5.77 -13.89 -1.71
N ASP A 42 7.09 -13.98 -1.86
CA ASP A 42 7.75 -15.02 -2.67
C ASP A 42 7.64 -16.41 -2.02
N GLU A 43 7.75 -16.51 -0.68
CA GLU A 43 7.45 -17.75 0.04
C GLU A 43 6.00 -18.22 -0.21
N ARG A 44 5.03 -17.30 -0.16
CA ARG A 44 3.61 -17.61 -0.40
C ARG A 44 3.37 -18.06 -1.84
N ARG A 45 4.05 -17.44 -2.80
CA ARG A 45 4.00 -17.86 -4.21
C ARG A 45 4.58 -19.25 -4.41
N GLY A 46 5.77 -19.53 -3.88
CA GLY A 46 6.38 -20.86 -3.96
C GLY A 46 5.50 -21.94 -3.34
N LEU A 47 4.80 -21.61 -2.25
CA LEU A 47 3.84 -22.54 -1.64
C LEU A 47 2.64 -22.83 -2.54
N ALA A 48 2.07 -21.81 -3.19
CA ALA A 48 0.96 -21.97 -4.14
C ALA A 48 1.36 -22.74 -5.41
N GLU A 49 2.62 -22.59 -5.86
CA GLU A 49 3.17 -23.35 -6.98
C GLU A 49 3.37 -24.84 -6.61
N ALA A 50 3.78 -25.11 -5.37
CA ALA A 50 4.02 -26.47 -4.88
C ALA A 50 2.74 -27.22 -4.45
N LYS A 51 1.68 -26.49 -4.07
CA LYS A 51 0.46 -27.06 -3.45
C LYS A 51 -0.81 -26.53 -4.15
N PRO A 52 -1.51 -27.36 -4.93
CA PRO A 52 -2.69 -26.93 -5.69
C PRO A 52 -3.88 -26.41 -4.84
N ASP A 53 -3.93 -26.75 -3.57
CA ASP A 53 -4.96 -26.33 -2.61
C ASP A 53 -4.69 -24.95 -1.99
N VAL A 54 -3.51 -24.37 -2.23
CA VAL A 54 -3.15 -23.04 -1.73
C VAL A 54 -3.49 -21.98 -2.78
N GLU A 55 -4.40 -21.06 -2.42
CA GLU A 55 -4.80 -19.97 -3.31
C GLU A 55 -3.62 -19.04 -3.61
N PRO A 56 -3.32 -18.74 -4.89
CA PRO A 56 -2.25 -17.82 -5.25
C PRO A 56 -2.56 -16.40 -4.77
N LEU A 57 -1.52 -15.64 -4.46
CA LEU A 57 -1.67 -14.22 -4.13
C LEU A 57 -2.22 -13.45 -5.35
N ASN A 58 -3.04 -12.44 -5.06
CA ASN A 58 -3.43 -11.48 -6.09
C ASN A 58 -2.17 -10.80 -6.66
N PRO A 59 -2.04 -10.63 -7.98
CA PRO A 59 -0.87 -9.99 -8.57
C PRO A 59 -0.56 -8.62 -7.97
N TYR A 60 -1.59 -7.82 -7.67
CA TYR A 60 -1.41 -6.50 -7.08
C TYR A 60 -0.85 -6.56 -5.64
N THR A 61 -1.20 -7.59 -4.87
CA THR A 61 -0.59 -7.82 -3.55
C THR A 61 0.91 -8.03 -3.68
N VAL A 62 1.34 -8.81 -4.67
CA VAL A 62 2.76 -9.08 -4.94
C VAL A 62 3.45 -7.79 -5.39
N THR A 63 2.85 -7.04 -6.31
CA THR A 63 3.36 -5.73 -6.76
C THR A 63 3.60 -4.78 -5.59
N VAL A 64 2.63 -4.62 -4.70
CA VAL A 64 2.75 -3.74 -3.52
C VAL A 64 3.85 -4.24 -2.59
N ALA A 65 3.90 -5.54 -2.28
CA ALA A 65 4.89 -6.10 -1.35
C ALA A 65 6.33 -5.91 -1.85
N HIS A 66 6.54 -6.13 -3.15
CA HIS A 66 7.83 -5.90 -3.81
C HIS A 66 8.18 -4.41 -3.86
N GLY A 67 7.25 -3.57 -4.30
CA GLY A 67 7.50 -2.13 -4.42
C GLY A 67 7.73 -1.43 -3.08
N VAL A 68 7.02 -1.82 -2.01
CA VAL A 68 7.31 -1.33 -0.65
C VAL A 68 8.70 -1.77 -0.20
N THR A 69 9.11 -3.01 -0.51
CA THR A 69 10.44 -3.51 -0.16
C THR A 69 11.53 -2.73 -0.89
N GLU A 70 11.35 -2.49 -2.18
CA GLU A 70 12.30 -1.76 -3.03
C GLU A 70 12.50 -0.31 -2.57
N HIS A 71 11.42 0.35 -2.13
CA HIS A 71 11.44 1.77 -1.75
C HIS A 71 11.33 2.01 -0.24
N ALA A 72 11.62 0.99 0.58
CA ALA A 72 11.34 1.01 2.02
C ALA A 72 11.95 2.23 2.73
N THR A 73 13.21 2.54 2.46
CA THR A 73 13.91 3.69 3.07
C THR A 73 13.20 5.00 2.75
N HIS A 74 12.91 5.27 1.47
CA HIS A 74 12.28 6.52 1.05
C HIS A 74 10.84 6.64 1.57
N ILE A 75 10.09 5.54 1.55
CA ILE A 75 8.73 5.47 2.12
C ILE A 75 8.77 5.81 3.62
N ASP A 76 9.67 5.17 4.38
CA ASP A 76 9.76 5.36 5.82
C ASP A 76 10.24 6.77 6.19
N GLU A 77 11.16 7.36 5.42
CA GLU A 77 11.59 8.77 5.56
C GLU A 77 10.45 9.74 5.30
N LEU A 78 9.68 9.54 4.24
CA LEU A 78 8.52 10.37 3.92
C LEU A 78 7.46 10.31 5.01
N ILE A 79 7.11 9.11 5.47
CA ILE A 79 6.17 8.96 6.58
C ILE A 79 6.73 9.67 7.81
N SER A 80 7.97 9.38 8.19
CA SER A 80 8.59 9.92 9.41
C SER A 80 8.64 11.45 9.42
N SER A 81 8.92 12.09 8.28
CA SER A 81 8.95 13.56 8.17
C SER A 81 7.58 14.23 8.38
N HIS A 82 6.49 13.46 8.31
CA HIS A 82 5.12 13.94 8.52
C HIS A 82 4.54 13.49 9.87
N LEU A 83 5.30 12.76 10.69
CA LEU A 83 4.90 12.40 12.05
C LEU A 83 5.26 13.51 13.03
N GLN A 84 4.25 14.19 13.58
CA GLN A 84 4.44 15.27 14.56
C GLN A 84 4.67 14.70 15.96
N GLY A 85 5.93 14.63 16.40
CA GLY A 85 6.28 14.19 17.77
C GLY A 85 6.28 12.67 17.98
N TRP A 86 6.09 11.89 16.92
CA TRP A 86 6.11 10.42 16.94
C TRP A 86 7.21 9.90 16.02
N THR A 87 7.78 8.75 16.36
CA THR A 87 8.63 8.00 15.44
C THR A 87 7.81 6.93 14.76
N LEU A 88 8.18 6.55 13.53
CA LEU A 88 7.51 5.49 12.78
C LEU A 88 7.46 4.16 13.55
N ALA A 89 8.51 3.85 14.30
CA ALA A 89 8.60 2.64 15.13
C ALA A 89 7.62 2.63 16.33
N ARG A 90 7.14 3.80 16.78
CA ARG A 90 6.18 3.90 17.90
C ARG A 90 4.73 3.69 17.47
N LEU A 91 4.47 3.64 16.17
CA LEU A 91 3.13 3.39 15.66
C LEU A 91 2.76 1.92 15.82
N PRO A 92 1.46 1.60 15.97
CA PRO A 92 0.98 0.23 15.83
C PRO A 92 1.50 -0.37 14.51
N ALA A 93 1.95 -1.62 14.55
CA ALA A 93 2.54 -2.27 13.37
C ALA A 93 1.56 -2.32 12.19
N VAL A 94 0.26 -2.48 12.47
CA VAL A 94 -0.80 -2.42 11.45
C VAL A 94 -0.92 -1.04 10.80
N ASP A 95 -0.87 0.05 11.57
CA ASP A 95 -0.95 1.41 11.04
C ASP A 95 0.27 1.74 10.18
N ARG A 96 1.46 1.34 10.64
CA ARG A 96 2.70 1.47 9.87
C ARG A 96 2.62 0.68 8.56
N ALA A 97 2.11 -0.55 8.58
CA ALA A 97 1.92 -1.34 7.37
C ALA A 97 0.92 -0.69 6.40
N ILE A 98 -0.20 -0.17 6.90
CA ILE A 98 -1.21 0.56 6.11
C ILE A 98 -0.58 1.78 5.45
N MET A 99 0.15 2.60 6.21
CA MET A 99 0.78 3.81 5.67
C MET A 99 1.87 3.49 4.64
N ARG A 100 2.67 2.44 4.85
CA ARG A 100 3.68 2.00 3.87
C ARG A 100 3.04 1.61 2.53
N VAL A 101 1.93 0.86 2.57
CA VAL A 101 1.16 0.53 1.35
C VAL A 101 0.63 1.79 0.69
N ALA A 102 0.01 2.69 1.46
CA ALA A 102 -0.61 3.89 0.93
C ALA A 102 0.42 4.84 0.30
N VAL A 103 1.55 5.06 0.96
CA VAL A 103 2.62 5.94 0.46
C VAL A 103 3.27 5.34 -0.77
N TRP A 104 3.47 4.02 -0.82
CA TRP A 104 3.92 3.38 -2.06
C TRP A 104 2.93 3.62 -3.21
N GLU A 105 1.62 3.48 -2.99
CA GLU A 105 0.63 3.79 -4.03
C GLU A 105 0.66 5.26 -4.44
N LEU A 106 0.76 6.18 -3.46
CA LEU A 106 0.87 7.60 -3.71
C LEU A 106 2.10 7.95 -4.56
N LEU A 107 3.20 7.21 -4.47
CA LEU A 107 4.42 7.49 -5.21
C LEU A 107 4.46 6.76 -6.55
N HIS A 108 4.10 5.48 -6.57
CA HIS A 108 4.46 4.56 -7.67
C HIS A 108 3.26 3.95 -8.40
N ALA A 109 2.06 3.98 -7.83
CA ALA A 109 0.87 3.45 -8.50
C ALA A 109 0.21 4.53 -9.38
N GLU A 110 0.71 4.71 -10.60
CA GLU A 110 0.22 5.72 -11.56
C GLU A 110 -1.26 5.55 -11.93
N ASP A 111 -1.79 4.33 -11.82
CA ASP A 111 -3.18 4.01 -12.14
C ASP A 111 -4.13 4.10 -10.94
N VAL A 112 -3.64 4.52 -9.77
CA VAL A 112 -4.43 4.78 -8.57
C VAL A 112 -4.51 6.29 -8.33
N PRO A 113 -5.70 6.90 -8.40
CA PRO A 113 -5.87 8.29 -7.98
C PRO A 113 -5.47 8.46 -6.51
N GLU A 114 -4.73 9.52 -6.20
CA GLU A 114 -4.15 9.73 -4.86
C GLU A 114 -5.22 9.71 -3.75
N VAL A 115 -6.35 10.38 -3.99
CA VAL A 115 -7.50 10.38 -3.07
C VAL A 115 -8.01 8.96 -2.79
N VAL A 116 -8.02 8.08 -3.79
CA VAL A 116 -8.45 6.68 -3.62
C VAL A 116 -7.46 5.89 -2.78
N ALA A 117 -6.15 6.14 -2.91
CA ALA A 117 -5.13 5.50 -2.07
C ALA A 117 -5.32 5.89 -0.59
N VAL A 118 -5.57 7.18 -0.33
CA VAL A 118 -5.84 7.69 1.03
C VAL A 118 -7.14 7.13 1.59
N ASP A 119 -8.24 7.17 0.83
CA ASP A 119 -9.54 6.65 1.26
C ASP A 119 -9.45 5.16 1.62
N GLU A 120 -8.77 4.34 0.79
CA GLU A 120 -8.63 2.92 1.05
C GLU A 120 -7.72 2.63 2.27
N ALA A 121 -6.69 3.45 2.51
CA ALA A 121 -5.88 3.37 3.72
C ALA A 121 -6.70 3.68 4.99
N VAL A 122 -7.56 4.70 4.94
CA VAL A 122 -8.46 5.05 6.05
C VAL A 122 -9.47 3.94 6.30
N GLU A 123 -10.02 3.33 5.25
CA GLU A 123 -10.93 2.19 5.38
C GLU A 123 -10.24 0.94 5.96
N LEU A 124 -8.97 0.70 5.62
CA LEU A 124 -8.19 -0.39 6.24
C LEU A 124 -7.90 -0.11 7.71
N ALA A 125 -7.60 1.14 8.08
CA ALA A 125 -7.38 1.52 9.47
C ALA A 125 -8.64 1.30 10.33
N LYS A 126 -9.83 1.62 9.79
CA LYS A 126 -11.13 1.33 10.44
C LYS A 126 -11.35 -0.15 10.70
N GLN A 127 -10.88 -1.01 9.80
CA GLN A 127 -11.14 -2.44 9.85
C GLN A 127 -10.13 -3.21 10.70
N LEU A 128 -8.89 -2.73 10.81
CA LEU A 128 -7.76 -3.51 11.31
C LEU A 128 -7.06 -2.92 12.53
N SER A 129 -7.37 -1.67 12.89
CA SER A 129 -6.67 -0.95 13.95
C SER A 129 -7.65 -0.36 14.97
N THR A 130 -7.23 0.68 15.70
CA THR A 130 -8.02 1.32 16.76
C THR A 130 -8.98 2.39 16.22
N ASP A 131 -9.95 2.80 17.04
CA ASP A 131 -10.92 3.84 16.69
C ASP A 131 -10.28 5.21 16.34
N GLU A 132 -9.07 5.48 16.84
CA GLU A 132 -8.32 6.72 16.56
C GLU A 132 -7.53 6.65 15.25
N SER A 133 -7.22 5.44 14.78
CA SER A 133 -6.34 5.20 13.63
C SER A 133 -6.85 5.80 12.31
N PRO A 134 -8.14 5.76 11.96
CA PRO A 134 -8.65 6.34 10.71
C PRO A 134 -8.36 7.85 10.60
N ALA A 135 -8.57 8.60 11.68
CA ALA A 135 -8.33 10.04 11.70
C ALA A 135 -6.84 10.36 11.62
N PHE A 136 -6.02 9.59 12.35
CA PHE A 136 -4.57 9.72 12.32
C PHE A 136 -3.99 9.44 10.92
N VAL A 137 -4.32 8.30 10.32
CA VAL A 137 -3.88 7.91 8.97
C VAL A 137 -4.31 8.93 7.93
N ASN A 138 -5.56 9.40 7.99
CA ASN A 138 -6.07 10.44 7.10
C ASN A 138 -5.27 11.75 7.21
N GLY A 139 -4.95 12.17 8.45
CA GLY A 139 -4.19 13.38 8.71
C GLY A 139 -2.78 13.33 8.11
N VAL A 140 -2.04 12.24 8.36
CA VAL A 140 -0.66 12.07 7.87
C VAL A 140 -0.65 11.94 6.34
N LEU A 141 -1.46 11.06 5.78
CA LEU A 141 -1.49 10.82 4.34
C LEU A 141 -2.04 12.03 3.56
N GLY A 142 -2.97 12.79 4.14
CA GLY A 142 -3.48 14.03 3.56
C GLY A 142 -2.40 15.10 3.40
N GLN A 143 -1.45 15.21 4.33
CA GLN A 143 -0.29 16.10 4.19
C GLN A 143 0.68 15.60 3.12
N LEU A 144 0.96 14.30 3.11
CA LEU A 144 1.84 13.68 2.11
C LEU A 144 1.30 13.88 0.68
N MET A 145 -0.01 13.74 0.48
CA MET A 145 -0.66 13.94 -0.82
C MET A 145 -0.42 15.34 -1.41
N LEU A 146 -0.13 16.36 -0.59
CA LEU A 146 0.17 17.71 -1.07
C LEU A 146 1.58 17.81 -1.68
N VAL A 147 2.53 16.99 -1.22
CA VAL A 147 3.94 17.05 -1.65
C VAL A 147 4.27 16.01 -2.73
N THR A 148 3.56 14.88 -2.76
CA THR A 148 3.82 13.77 -3.69
C THR A 148 3.88 14.15 -5.18
N PRO A 149 3.02 15.03 -5.73
CA PRO A 149 3.12 15.44 -7.13
C PRO A 149 4.48 16.05 -7.50
N HIS A 150 5.12 16.76 -6.56
CA HIS A 150 6.44 17.37 -6.76
C HIS A 150 7.55 16.32 -6.75
N ILE A 151 7.40 15.27 -5.93
CA ILE A 151 8.36 14.15 -5.83
C ILE A 151 8.32 13.31 -7.12
N ARG A 152 7.12 13.04 -7.64
CA ARG A 152 6.91 12.37 -8.94
C ARG A 152 7.46 13.18 -10.11
N GLY A 153 7.29 14.50 -10.08
CA GLY A 153 7.79 15.39 -11.13
C GLY A 153 9.32 15.56 -11.12
N GLY A 154 9.95 15.56 -9.94
CA GLY A 154 11.40 15.77 -9.79
C GLY A 154 12.28 14.58 -10.17
N SER A 155 11.71 13.38 -10.25
CA SER A 155 12.42 12.16 -10.68
C SER A 155 12.51 12.01 -12.21
N ALA A 156 11.71 12.78 -12.97
CA ALA A 156 11.73 12.77 -14.43
C ALA A 156 12.84 13.64 -15.08
N SER A 157 13.58 14.43 -14.30
CA SER A 157 14.62 15.34 -14.81
C SER A 157 16.07 14.82 -14.67
N GLY A 158 16.26 13.54 -14.31
CA GLY A 158 17.57 12.98 -13.93
C GLY A 158 18.22 11.98 -14.90
N SER A 159 17.75 11.86 -16.14
CA SER A 159 18.30 10.92 -17.13
C SER A 159 18.63 11.60 -18.45
N ALA A 160 19.67 12.44 -18.44
CA ALA A 160 20.36 12.90 -19.64
C ALA A 160 21.78 13.33 -19.28
N GLU A 161 22.66 12.35 -19.07
CA GLU A 161 24.11 12.49 -19.28
C GLU A 161 24.74 11.13 -19.62
#